data_AF-A0A8S2UYM3-F1
#
_entry.id   AF-A0A8S2UYM3-F1
#
_cell.length_a   1.000
_cell.length_b   1.000
_cell.length_c   1.000
_cell.angle_alpha   90.00
_cell.angle_beta   90.00
_cell.angle_gamma   90.00
#
_symmetry.space_group_name_H-M   'P 1'
#
loop_
_entity.id
_entity.type
_entity.pdbx_description
1 polymer ?
#
loop_
_entity_poly.entity_id
_entity_poly.type
_entity_poly.pdbx_seq_one_letter_code
_entity_poly.pdbx_strand_id
1 'polypeptide(L)'
;NQSNETSGCEEDETNTQDLNSTAESQNSSDSDEGDYSDTDNEEQQFDEDKQIDNHDKPCGASEIAELIEKCRKYIRKIRKSSVLTTEIRKQVNDRQKKVELILDVKSRWNSTFKMLQRLLLFKEIINDFHAYSPLSIKVEHLKILNKEWRAIQTLSNILDPLLDAIELLSRSTYSTSSIVLNIMKSIQFLLEMKSTDSFENYVKRRIIKKFKYYFKQQIN
;
A
#
# COMPACT_ATOMS: atom_id res chain seq x y z
N ASN A 1 -28.51 -55.93 -24.59
CA ASN A 1 -29.19 -54.62 -24.71
C ASN A 1 -28.18 -53.69 -25.36
N GLN A 2 -28.35 -53.32 -26.64
CA GLN A 2 -29.29 -52.30 -27.15
C GLN A 2 -28.72 -50.89 -26.92
N SER A 3 -28.64 -49.99 -27.92
CA SER A 3 -28.89 -50.13 -29.37
C SER A 3 -28.08 -49.08 -30.14
N ASN A 4 -27.85 -49.30 -31.44
CA ASN A 4 -27.56 -48.21 -32.38
C ASN A 4 -28.89 -47.61 -32.86
N GLU A 5 -29.02 -46.29 -32.86
CA GLU A 5 -29.88 -45.57 -33.81
C GLU A 5 -29.16 -44.28 -34.25
N THR A 6 -29.43 -43.84 -35.48
CA THR A 6 -28.78 -42.69 -36.13
C THR A 6 -29.80 -41.83 -36.86
N SER A 7 -29.85 -40.55 -36.52
CA SER A 7 -30.46 -39.48 -37.31
C SER A 7 -29.71 -38.18 -36.96
N GLY A 8 -29.42 -37.24 -37.86
CA GLY A 8 -29.82 -37.15 -39.27
C GLY A 8 -30.65 -35.88 -39.52
N CYS A 9 -30.33 -35.17 -40.61
CA CYS A 9 -30.89 -33.89 -41.08
C CYS A 9 -30.31 -32.58 -40.49
N GLU A 10 -29.21 -32.10 -41.06
CA GLU A 10 -28.90 -30.65 -41.23
C GLU A 10 -28.30 -30.42 -42.62
N GLU A 11 -29.19 -30.17 -43.59
CA GLU A 11 -29.00 -29.66 -44.96
C GLU A 11 -30.22 -28.70 -45.18
N ASP A 12 -30.18 -27.58 -45.90
CA ASP A 12 -29.17 -27.13 -46.87
C ASP A 12 -29.12 -25.58 -47.04
N GLU A 13 -28.26 -25.12 -47.97
CA GLU A 13 -28.02 -23.74 -48.48
C GLU A 13 -29.30 -22.96 -48.91
N THR A 14 -29.37 -21.62 -49.07
CA THR A 14 -28.55 -20.67 -49.89
C THR A 14 -28.90 -19.19 -49.52
N ASN A 15 -28.03 -18.18 -49.67
CA ASN A 15 -27.84 -17.25 -50.83
C ASN A 15 -29.17 -16.65 -51.39
N THR A 16 -29.42 -15.35 -51.63
CA THR A 16 -28.66 -14.13 -52.03
C THR A 16 -29.20 -12.86 -51.31
N GLN A 17 -28.49 -11.74 -51.07
CA GLN A 17 -27.79 -10.74 -51.93
C GLN A 17 -28.72 -9.68 -52.61
N ASP A 18 -28.18 -8.45 -52.77
CA ASP A 18 -28.61 -7.32 -53.64
C ASP A 18 -29.86 -6.45 -53.28
N LEU A 19 -30.00 -5.15 -53.65
CA LEU A 19 -29.07 -4.05 -54.02
C LEU A 19 -29.83 -2.68 -54.05
N ASN A 20 -29.12 -1.53 -53.92
CA ASN A 20 -29.48 -0.17 -54.42
C ASN A 20 -30.77 0.53 -53.89
N SER A 21 -31.05 1.84 -54.05
CA SER A 21 -30.29 3.05 -54.52
C SER A 21 -30.93 4.32 -53.90
N THR A 22 -30.20 5.36 -53.47
CA THR A 22 -29.64 6.54 -54.21
C THR A 22 -30.61 7.70 -54.53
N ALA A 23 -30.40 8.85 -53.87
CA ALA A 23 -30.54 10.26 -54.32
C ALA A 23 -30.18 11.16 -53.11
N GLU A 24 -29.25 12.13 -53.11
CA GLU A 24 -29.14 13.38 -53.91
C GLU A 24 -30.28 14.39 -53.60
N SER A 25 -30.06 15.69 -53.33
CA SER A 25 -28.88 16.59 -53.30
C SER A 25 -29.17 17.75 -52.30
N GLN A 26 -28.42 18.86 -52.05
CA GLN A 26 -27.28 19.54 -52.68
C GLN A 26 -26.53 20.47 -51.66
N ASN A 27 -25.65 21.37 -52.14
CA ASN A 27 -24.81 22.32 -51.38
C ASN A 27 -25.52 23.56 -50.79
N SER A 28 -24.96 24.13 -49.71
CA SER A 28 -24.41 25.50 -49.72
C SER A 28 -23.39 25.71 -48.60
N SER A 29 -22.32 26.46 -48.87
CA SER A 29 -21.30 26.88 -47.90
C SER A 29 -21.66 28.18 -47.21
N ASP A 30 -21.17 28.38 -45.98
CA ASP A 30 -20.50 29.65 -45.63
C ASP A 30 -19.48 29.44 -44.50
N SER A 31 -18.57 30.41 -44.33
CA SER A 31 -17.45 30.37 -43.37
C SER A 31 -17.70 31.25 -42.15
N ASP A 32 -17.11 30.89 -41.00
CA ASP A 32 -16.55 31.90 -40.08
C ASP A 32 -15.38 31.29 -39.27
N GLU A 33 -14.51 32.15 -38.73
CA GLU A 33 -13.19 31.77 -38.22
C GLU A 33 -13.16 31.50 -36.70
N GLY A 34 -12.20 30.68 -36.26
CA GLY A 34 -12.02 30.27 -34.86
C GLY A 34 -10.53 30.12 -34.52
N ASP A 35 -9.91 31.24 -34.19
CA ASP A 35 -8.46 31.46 -34.03
C ASP A 35 -7.65 30.37 -33.29
N TYR A 36 -6.43 30.14 -33.78
CA TYR A 36 -5.36 29.38 -33.14
C TYR A 36 -4.24 30.34 -32.71
N SER A 37 -4.21 30.71 -31.44
CA SER A 37 -3.11 31.49 -30.85
C SER A 37 -2.35 30.67 -29.78
N ASP A 38 -1.21 30.10 -30.17
CA ASP A 38 -0.17 29.67 -29.23
C ASP A 38 0.45 30.91 -28.56
N THR A 39 0.74 30.83 -27.25
CA THR A 39 1.91 31.51 -26.68
C THR A 39 2.32 30.89 -25.35
N ASP A 40 3.54 30.36 -25.30
CA ASP A 40 4.23 30.17 -24.03
C ASP A 40 4.54 31.54 -23.40
N ASN A 41 4.46 31.64 -22.08
CA ASN A 41 5.68 31.88 -21.29
C ASN A 41 5.49 31.62 -19.79
N GLU A 42 6.63 31.48 -19.12
CA GLU A 42 6.73 31.30 -17.68
C GLU A 42 6.47 32.60 -16.91
N GLU A 43 5.96 32.50 -15.69
CA GLU A 43 6.60 33.26 -14.61
C GLU A 43 6.60 32.44 -13.31
N GLN A 44 7.77 32.34 -12.68
CA GLN A 44 8.00 31.52 -11.49
C GLN A 44 7.90 32.42 -10.26
N GLN A 45 6.94 32.18 -9.35
CA GLN A 45 6.97 32.80 -8.03
C GLN A 45 7.56 31.85 -6.98
N PHE A 46 8.88 31.99 -6.81
CA PHE A 46 9.61 31.48 -5.66
C PHE A 46 9.24 32.33 -4.43
N ASP A 47 8.52 31.75 -3.47
CA ASP A 47 8.35 32.37 -2.14
C ASP A 47 9.42 31.79 -1.19
N GLU A 48 10.36 32.63 -0.77
CA GLU A 48 11.49 32.25 0.08
C GLU A 48 11.08 32.02 1.55
N ASP A 49 11.85 31.13 2.20
CA ASP A 49 12.12 31.04 3.64
C ASP A 49 11.11 31.64 4.63
N LYS A 50 10.18 30.78 5.07
CA LYS A 50 9.74 30.80 6.47
C LYS A 50 10.52 29.76 7.27
N GLN A 51 11.65 30.19 7.84
CA GLN A 51 12.27 29.52 8.98
C GLN A 51 11.24 29.43 10.12
N ILE A 52 10.62 28.27 10.28
CA ILE A 52 9.89 27.95 11.51
C ILE A 52 10.86 27.20 12.41
N ASP A 53 11.52 27.94 13.30
CA ASP A 53 12.24 27.33 14.43
C ASP A 53 11.27 26.40 15.20
N ASN A 54 11.72 25.17 15.45
CA ASN A 54 10.94 24.12 16.09
C ASN A 54 11.76 23.49 17.24
N HIS A 55 12.37 24.32 18.08
CA HIS A 55 12.80 23.89 19.41
C HIS A 55 11.62 23.19 20.13
N ASP A 56 11.86 21.97 20.64
CA ASP A 56 10.94 21.15 21.45
C ASP A 56 9.54 20.83 20.89
N LYS A 57 9.46 20.36 19.64
CA LYS A 57 8.29 19.59 19.17
C LYS A 57 8.31 18.16 19.77
N PRO A 58 7.17 17.58 20.23
CA PRO A 58 7.16 16.29 20.93
C PRO A 58 7.55 15.10 20.03
N CYS A 59 8.84 14.74 20.08
CA CYS A 59 9.52 13.75 19.24
C CYS A 59 8.82 12.38 19.14
N GLY A 60 8.97 11.76 17.97
CA GLY A 60 8.76 10.35 17.63
C GLY A 60 7.32 9.96 17.26
N ALA A 61 6.31 10.67 17.75
CA ALA A 61 4.91 10.29 17.53
C ALA A 61 4.42 10.73 16.14
N SER A 62 4.81 11.94 15.73
CA SER A 62 4.55 12.47 14.39
C SER A 62 5.36 11.66 13.35
N GLU A 63 6.64 11.45 13.62
CA GLU A 63 7.60 10.72 12.77
C GLU A 63 7.10 9.31 12.38
N ILE A 64 6.55 8.53 13.33
CA ILE A 64 5.99 7.20 13.04
C ILE A 64 4.75 7.30 12.15
N ALA A 65 3.86 8.27 12.39
CA ALA A 65 2.65 8.45 11.58
C ALA A 65 2.98 8.93 10.16
N GLU A 66 3.93 9.84 10.02
CA GLU A 66 4.48 10.35 8.76
C GLU A 66 5.16 9.25 7.96
N LEU A 67 6.01 8.43 8.60
CA LEU A 67 6.66 7.27 7.99
C LEU A 67 5.62 6.27 7.43
N ILE A 68 4.60 5.93 8.21
CA ILE A 68 3.54 5.00 7.77
C ILE A 68 2.72 5.62 6.62
N GLU A 69 2.42 6.93 6.66
CA GLU A 69 1.71 7.58 5.55
C GLU A 69 2.59 7.71 4.29
N LYS A 70 3.91 7.90 4.43
CA LYS A 70 4.87 7.82 3.31
C LYS A 70 4.86 6.43 2.68
N CYS A 71 4.88 5.35 3.48
CA CYS A 71 4.73 3.97 3.01
C CYS A 71 3.42 3.77 2.23
N ARG A 72 2.28 4.26 2.76
CA ARG A 72 0.98 4.22 2.07
C ARG A 72 0.99 5.00 0.76
N LYS A 73 1.58 6.20 0.73
CA LYS A 73 1.71 7.03 -0.49
C LYS A 73 2.53 6.29 -1.55
N TYR A 74 3.68 5.73 -1.17
CA TYR A 74 4.55 4.94 -2.04
C TYR A 74 3.80 3.76 -2.66
N ILE A 75 3.27 2.85 -1.83
CA ILE A 75 2.56 1.65 -2.28
C ILE A 75 1.35 2.02 -3.16
N ARG A 76 0.60 3.08 -2.82
CA ARG A 76 -0.53 3.56 -3.63
C ARG A 76 -0.09 4.07 -5.00
N LYS A 77 1.01 4.81 -5.09
CA LYS A 77 1.55 5.35 -6.35
C LYS A 77 2.10 4.23 -7.25
N ILE A 78 2.74 3.21 -6.69
CA ILE A 78 3.10 1.97 -7.40
C ILE A 78 1.83 1.27 -7.90
N ARG A 79 0.92 0.85 -7.01
CA ARG A 79 -0.29 0.08 -7.36
C ARG A 79 -1.23 0.79 -8.34
N LYS A 80 -1.29 2.13 -8.35
CA LYS A 80 -2.10 2.89 -9.32
C LYS A 80 -1.47 2.92 -10.72
N SER A 81 -0.17 2.66 -10.86
CA SER A 81 0.52 2.62 -12.16
C SER A 81 0.81 1.19 -12.58
N SER A 82 0.14 0.74 -13.65
CA SER A 82 0.43 -0.53 -14.32
C SER A 82 1.91 -0.64 -14.72
N VAL A 83 2.50 0.45 -15.23
CA VAL A 83 3.92 0.55 -15.62
C VAL A 83 4.84 0.33 -14.43
N LEU A 84 4.69 1.09 -13.34
CA LEU A 84 5.54 0.93 -12.15
C LEU A 84 5.36 -0.44 -11.48
N THR A 85 4.12 -0.93 -11.42
CA THR A 85 3.82 -2.27 -10.89
C THR A 85 4.45 -3.38 -11.74
N THR A 86 4.45 -3.23 -13.07
CA THR A 86 5.08 -4.20 -13.99
C THR A 86 6.60 -4.16 -13.87
N GLU A 87 7.19 -2.97 -13.77
CA GLU A 87 8.65 -2.80 -13.63
C GLU A 87 9.16 -3.44 -12.34
N ILE A 88 8.51 -3.16 -11.20
CA ILE A 88 8.84 -3.82 -9.93
C ILE A 88 8.63 -5.34 -10.03
N ARG A 89 7.55 -5.82 -10.68
CA ARG A 89 7.31 -7.26 -10.88
C ARG A 89 8.35 -7.97 -11.76
N LYS A 90 9.06 -7.28 -12.67
CA LYS A 90 10.17 -7.90 -13.43
C LYS A 90 11.33 -8.33 -12.53
N GLN A 91 11.55 -7.59 -11.44
CA GLN A 91 12.63 -7.80 -10.47
C GLN A 91 12.24 -8.80 -9.37
N VAL A 92 11.00 -9.34 -9.41
CA VAL A 92 10.48 -10.29 -8.42
C VAL A 92 10.91 -11.72 -8.77
N ASN A 93 11.80 -12.28 -7.96
CA ASN A 93 12.24 -13.69 -8.05
C ASN A 93 11.06 -14.68 -7.95
N ASP A 94 11.20 -15.89 -8.52
CA ASP A 94 10.12 -16.89 -8.64
C ASP A 94 9.35 -17.16 -7.34
N ARG A 95 10.07 -17.24 -6.20
CA ARG A 95 9.49 -17.45 -4.87
C ARG A 95 8.53 -16.36 -4.42
N GLN A 96 8.65 -15.16 -4.99
CA GLN A 96 7.86 -13.98 -4.68
C GLN A 96 6.83 -13.62 -5.78
N LYS A 97 6.82 -14.29 -6.95
CA LYS A 97 5.92 -13.93 -8.09
C LYS A 97 4.42 -13.91 -7.77
N LYS A 98 3.98 -14.59 -6.70
CA LYS A 98 2.59 -14.60 -6.21
C LYS A 98 2.31 -13.56 -5.10
N VAL A 99 3.27 -12.70 -4.79
CA VAL A 99 3.25 -11.76 -3.67
C VAL A 99 3.16 -10.33 -4.20
N GLU A 100 2.23 -9.52 -3.68
CA GLU A 100 2.07 -8.11 -4.05
C GLU A 100 2.29 -7.18 -2.85
N LEU A 101 2.76 -5.94 -3.11
CA LEU A 101 2.60 -4.84 -2.16
C LEU A 101 1.12 -4.61 -1.84
N ILE A 102 0.74 -4.52 -0.56
CA ILE A 102 -0.65 -4.32 -0.09
C ILE A 102 -0.80 -2.98 0.61
N LEU A 103 -2.00 -2.41 0.61
CA LEU A 103 -2.35 -1.24 1.44
C LEU A 103 -3.05 -1.67 2.73
N ASP A 104 -2.93 -0.86 3.77
CA ASP A 104 -3.57 -1.08 5.05
C ASP A 104 -4.96 -0.42 5.18
N VAL A 105 -5.72 -0.90 6.16
CA VAL A 105 -6.96 -0.27 6.63
C VAL A 105 -6.59 0.59 7.83
N LYS A 106 -6.59 1.93 7.67
CA LYS A 106 -6.01 2.88 8.64
C LYS A 106 -6.52 2.74 10.09
N SER A 107 -7.70 2.16 10.31
CA SER A 107 -8.30 1.92 11.64
C SER A 107 -7.88 0.60 12.31
N ARG A 108 -7.14 -0.29 11.62
CA ARG A 108 -6.74 -1.62 12.13
C ARG A 108 -5.24 -1.83 11.99
N TRP A 109 -4.50 -1.64 13.08
CA TRP A 109 -3.04 -1.72 13.11
C TRP A 109 -2.49 -3.06 12.60
N ASN A 110 -3.21 -4.18 12.79
CA ASN A 110 -2.82 -5.50 12.27
C ASN A 110 -2.64 -5.48 10.74
N SER A 111 -3.41 -4.66 10.03
CA SER A 111 -3.28 -4.47 8.57
C SER A 111 -2.13 -3.54 8.21
N THR A 112 -1.85 -2.53 9.03
CA THR A 112 -0.65 -1.69 8.92
C THR A 112 0.61 -2.52 9.08
N PHE A 113 0.64 -3.40 10.08
CA PHE A 113 1.70 -4.37 10.31
C PHE A 113 1.91 -5.30 9.10
N LYS A 114 0.83 -5.94 8.60
CA LYS A 114 0.89 -6.81 7.42
C LYS A 114 1.35 -6.04 6.15
N MET A 115 1.03 -4.75 6.02
CA MET A 115 1.59 -3.85 5.00
C MET A 115 3.10 -3.60 5.20
N LEU A 116 3.57 -3.33 6.41
CA LEU A 116 5.00 -3.09 6.69
C LEU A 116 5.86 -4.35 6.46
N GLN A 117 5.42 -5.52 6.95
CA GLN A 117 6.05 -6.81 6.61
C GLN A 117 6.14 -7.01 5.09
N ARG A 118 5.04 -6.74 4.38
CA ARG A 118 4.98 -6.90 2.92
C ARG A 118 5.92 -5.93 2.18
N LEU A 119 6.08 -4.72 2.71
CA LEU A 119 7.00 -3.71 2.18
C LEU A 119 8.47 -4.10 2.42
N LEU A 120 8.79 -4.69 3.58
CA LEU A 120 10.11 -5.23 3.88
C LEU A 120 10.52 -6.39 2.96
N LEU A 121 9.59 -7.28 2.59
CA LEU A 121 9.84 -8.35 1.61
C LEU A 121 10.22 -7.83 0.21
N PHE A 122 9.87 -6.58 -0.10
CA PHE A 122 10.18 -5.89 -1.36
C PHE A 122 11.34 -4.90 -1.22
N LYS A 123 12.01 -4.82 -0.06
CA LYS A 123 13.03 -3.80 0.24
C LYS A 123 14.17 -3.74 -0.77
N GLU A 124 14.73 -4.90 -1.14
CA GLU A 124 15.84 -4.99 -2.08
C GLU A 124 15.40 -4.52 -3.47
N ILE A 125 14.34 -5.12 -4.00
CA ILE A 125 13.68 -4.73 -5.27
C ILE A 125 13.34 -3.24 -5.32
N ILE A 126 12.84 -2.64 -4.23
CA ILE A 126 12.52 -1.22 -4.18
C ILE A 126 13.78 -0.36 -4.25
N ASN A 127 14.86 -0.76 -3.55
CA ASN A 127 16.13 -0.05 -3.60
C ASN A 127 16.80 -0.17 -4.98
N ASP A 128 16.78 -1.36 -5.59
CA ASP A 128 17.33 -1.63 -6.92
C ASP A 128 16.54 -0.88 -8.00
N PHE A 129 15.20 -0.87 -7.92
CA PHE A 129 14.35 -0.02 -8.74
C PHE A 129 14.73 1.47 -8.63
N HIS A 130 15.01 1.98 -7.42
CA HIS A 130 15.47 3.35 -7.17
C HIS A 130 16.96 3.62 -7.47
N ALA A 131 17.74 2.59 -7.83
CA ALA A 131 19.14 2.70 -8.23
C ALA A 131 19.34 2.56 -9.74
N TYR A 132 18.53 1.72 -10.40
CA TYR A 132 18.77 1.29 -11.79
C TYR A 132 17.62 1.60 -12.75
N SER A 133 16.38 1.82 -12.29
CA SER A 133 15.26 2.10 -13.21
C SER A 133 15.05 3.61 -13.39
N PRO A 134 15.06 4.14 -14.63
CA PRO A 134 14.76 5.56 -14.89
C PRO A 134 13.31 5.93 -14.54
N LEU A 135 12.42 4.93 -14.38
CA LEU A 135 11.04 5.14 -13.93
C LEU A 135 10.94 5.55 -12.45
N SER A 136 12.02 5.39 -11.67
CA SER A 136 12.09 5.78 -10.25
C SER A 136 11.81 7.26 -10.02
N ILE A 137 12.15 8.14 -10.96
CA ILE A 137 11.86 9.58 -10.90
C ILE A 137 10.38 9.89 -10.60
N LYS A 138 9.46 9.02 -11.06
CA LYS A 138 8.01 9.14 -10.84
C LYS A 138 7.58 8.92 -9.38
N VAL A 139 8.49 8.45 -8.53
CA VAL A 139 8.30 8.15 -7.09
C VAL A 139 9.48 8.59 -6.20
N GLU A 140 10.49 9.29 -6.72
CA GLU A 140 11.72 9.63 -5.97
C GLU A 140 11.43 10.47 -4.71
N HIS A 141 10.47 11.40 -4.77
CA HIS A 141 9.93 12.16 -3.64
C HIS A 141 9.26 11.30 -2.53
N LEU A 142 9.06 10.00 -2.77
CA LEU A 142 8.53 9.02 -1.81
C LEU A 142 9.54 7.92 -1.45
N LYS A 143 10.78 7.98 -1.96
CA LYS A 143 11.85 7.00 -1.75
C LYS A 143 12.10 6.74 -0.27
N ILE A 144 12.12 5.46 0.11
CA ILE A 144 12.31 5.02 1.48
C ILE A 144 13.81 4.99 1.78
N LEU A 145 14.24 5.81 2.73
CA LEU A 145 15.64 6.00 3.10
C LEU A 145 16.12 4.89 4.04
N ASN A 146 17.44 4.66 4.12
CA ASN A 146 18.01 3.64 5.02
C ASN A 146 17.63 3.82 6.51
N LYS A 147 17.42 5.06 6.97
CA LYS A 147 16.89 5.32 8.33
C LYS A 147 15.43 4.90 8.50
N GLU A 148 14.63 5.09 7.46
CA GLU A 148 13.20 4.73 7.42
C GLU A 148 13.02 3.22 7.30
N TRP A 149 13.83 2.54 6.48
CA TRP A 149 13.88 1.07 6.41
C TRP A 149 14.20 0.42 7.76
N ARG A 150 15.15 0.99 8.52
CA ARG A 150 15.44 0.55 9.90
C ARG A 150 14.23 0.77 10.82
N ALA A 151 13.62 1.94 10.79
CA ALA A 151 12.42 2.22 11.59
C ALA A 151 11.23 1.30 11.24
N ILE A 152 11.01 0.97 9.96
CA ILE A 152 9.99 0.01 9.51
C ILE A 152 10.29 -1.40 10.06
N GLN A 153 11.56 -1.83 10.06
CA GLN A 153 11.97 -3.11 10.65
C GLN A 153 11.74 -3.12 12.16
N THR A 154 12.21 -2.10 12.90
CA THR A 154 12.01 -1.99 14.35
C THR A 154 10.52 -1.96 14.72
N LEU A 155 9.69 -1.21 13.98
CA LEU A 155 8.23 -1.22 14.15
C LEU A 155 7.63 -2.61 13.93
N SER A 156 8.06 -3.32 12.88
CA SER A 156 7.57 -4.66 12.58
C SER A 156 7.96 -5.65 13.68
N ASN A 157 9.21 -5.65 14.13
CA ASN A 157 9.72 -6.52 15.19
C ASN A 157 8.99 -6.33 16.53
N ILE A 158 8.48 -5.13 16.82
CA ILE A 158 7.68 -4.86 18.03
C ILE A 158 6.22 -5.32 17.85
N LEU A 159 5.66 -5.19 16.66
CA LEU A 159 4.24 -5.47 16.38
C LEU A 159 3.94 -6.96 16.15
N ASP A 160 4.92 -7.74 15.68
CA ASP A 160 4.81 -9.17 15.41
C ASP A 160 4.40 -10.00 16.65
N PRO A 161 5.13 -9.99 17.79
CA PRO A 161 4.72 -10.72 19.00
C PRO A 161 3.46 -10.15 19.68
N LEU A 162 3.08 -8.90 19.39
CA LEU A 162 1.81 -8.33 19.85
C LEU A 162 0.64 -8.85 19.01
N LEU A 163 0.85 -9.20 17.74
CA LEU A 163 -0.15 -9.82 16.90
C LEU A 163 -0.38 -11.26 17.34
N ASP A 164 0.68 -12.04 17.51
CA ASP A 164 0.60 -13.43 18.00
C ASP A 164 -0.16 -13.51 19.33
N ALA A 165 0.12 -12.61 20.27
CA ALA A 165 -0.57 -12.55 21.55
C ALA A 165 -2.09 -12.28 21.40
N ILE A 166 -2.50 -11.45 20.45
CA ILE A 166 -3.92 -11.13 20.18
C ILE A 166 -4.60 -12.22 19.33
N GLU A 167 -3.90 -12.84 18.38
CA GLU A 167 -4.41 -13.99 17.62
C GLU A 167 -4.55 -15.23 18.56
N LEU A 168 -3.66 -15.41 19.55
CA LEU A 168 -3.81 -16.42 20.62
C LEU A 168 -5.01 -16.15 21.53
N LEU A 169 -5.20 -14.90 22.00
CA LEU A 169 -6.37 -14.52 22.80
C LEU A 169 -7.69 -14.75 22.05
N SER A 170 -7.79 -14.27 20.81
CA SER A 170 -9.00 -14.34 20.00
C SER A 170 -9.36 -15.75 19.50
N ARG A 171 -8.38 -16.67 19.43
CA ARG A 171 -8.61 -18.10 19.17
C ARG A 171 -9.06 -18.88 20.40
N SER A 172 -8.91 -18.33 21.62
CA SER A 172 -9.35 -19.00 22.83
C SER A 172 -10.84 -18.75 23.07
N THR A 173 -11.67 -19.78 22.87
CA THR A 173 -13.14 -19.67 22.92
C THR A 173 -13.64 -19.14 24.26
N TYR A 174 -13.12 -19.70 25.36
CA TYR A 174 -13.11 -19.09 26.69
C TYR A 174 -11.84 -19.56 27.42
N SER A 175 -10.73 -18.83 27.28
CA SER A 175 -9.58 -19.11 28.15
C SER A 175 -9.86 -18.68 29.59
N THR A 176 -9.50 -19.54 30.54
CA THR A 176 -9.52 -19.19 31.98
C THR A 176 -8.69 -17.94 32.21
N SER A 177 -9.13 -17.05 33.13
CA SER A 177 -8.52 -15.73 33.34
C SER A 177 -7.00 -15.76 33.57
N SER A 178 -6.47 -16.88 34.08
CA SER A 178 -5.03 -17.17 34.16
C SER A 178 -4.27 -17.03 32.84
N ILE A 179 -4.82 -17.50 31.72
CA ILE A 179 -4.20 -17.42 30.39
C ILE A 179 -4.18 -15.98 29.89
N VAL A 180 -5.30 -15.26 30.02
CA VAL A 180 -5.38 -13.83 29.68
C VAL A 180 -4.37 -13.03 30.51
N LEU A 181 -4.31 -13.26 31.82
CA LEU A 181 -3.36 -12.61 32.73
C LEU A 181 -1.90 -12.94 32.36
N ASN A 182 -1.60 -14.17 31.96
CA ASN A 182 -0.26 -14.56 31.53
C ASN A 182 0.14 -13.87 30.22
N ILE A 183 -0.73 -13.86 29.21
CA ILE A 183 -0.46 -13.17 27.92
C ILE A 183 -0.28 -11.66 28.15
N MET A 184 -1.11 -11.04 28.99
CA MET A 184 -0.98 -9.61 29.33
C MET A 184 0.32 -9.31 30.09
N LYS A 185 0.79 -10.20 30.96
CA LYS A 185 2.12 -10.10 31.60
C LYS A 185 3.25 -10.24 30.59
N SER A 186 3.17 -11.18 29.65
CA SER A 186 4.17 -11.35 28.57
C SER A 186 4.25 -10.13 27.67
N ILE A 187 3.12 -9.54 27.28
CA ILE A 187 3.07 -8.26 26.54
C ILE A 187 3.73 -7.14 27.35
N GLN A 188 3.37 -7.00 28.63
CA GLN A 188 3.97 -5.97 29.49
C GLN A 188 5.50 -6.15 29.58
N PHE A 189 5.97 -7.36 29.88
CA PHE A 189 7.40 -7.66 30.00
C PHE A 189 8.17 -7.33 28.72
N LEU A 190 7.67 -7.77 27.56
CA LEU A 190 8.28 -7.50 26.24
C LEU A 190 8.40 -5.99 25.95
N LEU A 191 7.42 -5.19 26.36
CA LEU A 191 7.42 -3.74 26.19
C LEU A 191 8.21 -2.98 27.27
N GLU A 192 8.54 -3.62 28.40
CA GLU A 192 9.37 -3.06 29.47
C GLU A 192 10.85 -3.45 29.35
N MET A 193 11.17 -4.53 28.63
CA MET A 193 12.53 -4.89 28.24
C MET A 193 13.16 -3.80 27.37
N LYS A 194 14.19 -3.12 27.92
CA LYS A 194 15.00 -2.14 27.21
C LYS A 194 15.84 -2.81 26.12
N SER A 195 15.96 -2.14 24.98
CA SER A 195 16.87 -2.48 23.89
C SER A 195 18.12 -1.58 23.93
N THR A 196 19.09 -1.83 23.05
CA THR A 196 20.12 -0.85 22.70
C THR A 196 19.60 0.20 21.72
N ASP A 197 18.59 -0.11 20.90
CA ASP A 197 17.97 0.83 19.96
C ASP A 197 17.11 1.88 20.70
N SER A 198 17.48 3.16 20.60
CA SER A 198 16.77 4.28 21.22
C SER A 198 15.37 4.51 20.63
N PHE A 199 15.18 4.18 19.35
CA PHE A 199 13.89 4.23 18.65
C PHE A 199 13.00 3.04 19.04
N GLU A 200 13.55 1.83 19.16
CA GLU A 200 12.80 0.67 19.71
C GLU A 200 12.30 0.98 21.13
N ASN A 201 13.20 1.48 21.99
CA ASN A 201 12.87 1.94 23.33
C ASN A 201 11.82 3.07 23.31
N TYR A 202 11.85 3.98 22.33
CA TYR A 202 10.82 5.02 22.17
C TYR A 202 9.45 4.41 21.84
N VAL A 203 9.37 3.55 20.83
CA VAL A 203 8.12 2.89 20.41
C VAL A 203 7.54 2.07 21.56
N LYS A 204 8.34 1.22 22.20
CA LYS A 204 7.96 0.43 23.39
C LYS A 204 7.35 1.32 24.49
N ARG A 205 8.03 2.42 24.85
CA ARG A 205 7.54 3.41 25.84
C ARG A 205 6.21 4.07 25.46
N ARG A 206 5.91 4.24 24.16
CA ARG A 206 4.61 4.77 23.69
C ARG A 206 3.51 3.71 23.79
N ILE A 207 3.79 2.48 23.36
CA ILE A 207 2.83 1.36 23.41
C ILE A 207 2.47 1.02 24.87
N ILE A 208 3.45 0.83 25.76
CA ILE A 208 3.17 0.44 27.16
C ILE A 208 2.36 1.50 27.92
N LYS A 209 2.58 2.80 27.64
CA LYS A 209 1.77 3.88 28.20
C LYS A 209 0.30 3.78 27.79
N LYS A 210 0.01 3.48 26.51
CA LYS A 210 -1.36 3.27 26.02
C LYS A 210 -1.98 1.96 26.52
N PHE A 211 -1.21 0.87 26.54
CA PHE A 211 -1.62 -0.43 27.08
C PHE A 211 -2.05 -0.31 28.55
N LYS A 212 -1.21 0.26 29.42
CA LYS A 212 -1.54 0.47 30.84
C LYS A 212 -2.70 1.44 31.06
N TYR A 213 -2.88 2.43 30.19
CA TYR A 213 -4.03 3.34 30.24
C TYR A 213 -5.34 2.61 29.94
N TYR A 214 -5.43 1.86 28.83
CA TYR A 214 -6.64 1.13 28.49
C TYR A 214 -6.94 0.00 29.48
N PHE A 215 -5.92 -0.73 29.97
CA PHE A 215 -6.10 -1.78 30.97
C PHE A 215 -6.69 -1.26 32.29
N LYS A 216 -6.29 -0.06 32.75
CA LYS A 216 -6.88 0.57 33.93
C LYS A 216 -8.36 0.93 33.74
N GLN A 217 -8.78 1.32 32.54
CA GLN A 217 -10.19 1.62 32.22
C GLN A 217 -11.03 0.36 31.89
N GLN A 218 -10.57 -0.82 32.29
CA GLN A 218 -11.32 -2.09 32.24
C GLN A 218 -11.41 -2.76 33.62
N ILE A 219 -10.94 -2.06 34.67
CA ILE A 219 -10.89 -2.53 36.08
C ILE A 219 -11.67 -1.56 37.01
N ASN A 220 -11.96 -0.36 36.52
CA ASN A 220 -12.89 0.62 37.10
C ASN A 220 -14.16 0.68 36.25
#